data_AF-A0A2H1FC02-F1
#
_entry.id   AF-A0A2H1FC02-F1
#
_cell.length_a   1.000
_cell.length_b   1.000
_cell.length_c   1.000
_cell.angle_alpha   90.00
_cell.angle_beta   90.00
_cell.angle_gamma   90.00
#
_symmetry.space_group_name_H-M   'P 1'
#
loop_
_entity.id
_entity.type
_entity.pdbx_description
1 polymer ?
#
loop_
_entity_poly.entity_id
_entity_poly.type
_entity_poly.pdbx_seq_one_letter_code
_entity_poly.pdbx_strand_id
1 'polypeptide(L)'
;MSKENPGVGISQPPVNILFSPLDVSKKDVWSIDVVRILEILIKILSQTDKKDLRVAGIAALSSAMIHRMKVESIFALQKAAMEKKPLTQRENVDIEVIDMPYRHESTYPVTLDELLSVLENLIGTIANPRSSRRQLEFEPVQAPNFDDYFISLEKIIGQYEELIINKIRTTGFGSFNNIVSELELIDVIRCFFAILFLARDMRVDLEQTEDDIIVSLIK
;
A
#
# COMPACT_ATOMS: atom_id res chain seq x y z
N MET A 1 64.55 14.37 -9.25
CA MET A 1 63.65 14.05 -10.38
C MET A 1 62.24 13.97 -9.83
N SER A 2 61.50 15.09 -9.88
CA SER A 2 60.12 15.17 -9.43
C SER A 2 59.23 14.55 -10.49
N LYS A 3 58.50 13.48 -10.15
CA LYS A 3 57.47 12.93 -11.03
C LYS A 3 56.28 13.88 -11.01
N GLU A 4 56.07 14.61 -12.10
CA GLU A 4 54.81 15.28 -12.38
C GLU A 4 53.70 14.22 -12.43
N ASN A 5 52.78 14.28 -11.47
CA ASN A 5 51.52 13.55 -11.58
C ASN A 5 50.73 14.18 -12.74
N PRO A 6 50.19 13.39 -13.69
CA PRO A 6 49.43 13.93 -14.80
C PRO A 6 48.23 14.69 -14.22
N GLY A 7 48.14 15.98 -14.55
CA GLY A 7 47.11 16.87 -14.04
C GLY A 7 45.73 16.30 -14.35
N VAL A 8 44.95 16.04 -13.30
CA VAL A 8 43.54 15.68 -13.43
C VAL A 8 42.83 16.90 -14.00
N GLY A 9 42.57 16.87 -15.30
CA GLY A 9 41.85 17.94 -15.99
C GLY A 9 40.36 17.92 -15.65
N ILE A 10 39.73 19.10 -15.71
CA ILE A 10 38.28 19.27 -15.47
C ILE A 10 37.44 18.38 -16.42
N SER A 11 37.99 18.04 -17.59
CA SER A 11 37.37 17.19 -18.62
C SER A 11 37.58 15.69 -18.40
N GLN A 12 38.31 15.27 -17.36
CA GLN A 12 38.57 13.86 -17.09
C GLN A 12 37.57 13.26 -16.08
N PRO A 13 37.25 11.96 -16.18
CA PRO A 13 36.54 11.26 -15.12
C PRO A 13 37.35 11.30 -13.82
N PRO A 14 36.72 11.48 -12.64
CA PRO A 14 35.28 11.51 -12.40
C PRO A 14 34.64 12.92 -12.49
N VAL A 15 35.42 13.98 -12.70
CA VAL A 15 34.96 15.39 -12.59
C VAL A 15 34.05 15.80 -13.76
N ASN A 16 34.26 15.23 -14.94
CA ASN A 16 33.47 15.52 -16.15
C ASN A 16 31.94 15.36 -15.96
N ILE A 17 31.50 14.52 -15.01
CA ILE A 17 30.07 14.31 -14.74
C ILE A 17 29.35 15.58 -14.24
N LEU A 18 30.09 16.51 -13.63
CA LEU A 18 29.54 17.79 -13.18
C LEU A 18 29.32 18.78 -14.34
N PHE A 19 29.83 18.48 -15.54
CA PHE A 19 29.72 19.36 -16.71
C PHE A 19 28.83 18.79 -17.83
N SER A 20 28.37 17.54 -17.68
CA SER A 20 27.46 16.87 -18.61
C SER A 20 26.13 16.46 -17.95
N PRO A 21 25.18 17.39 -17.74
CA PRO A 21 23.91 17.08 -17.07
C PRO A 21 23.06 16.02 -17.77
N LEU A 22 23.17 15.92 -19.10
CA LEU A 22 22.44 14.93 -19.91
C LEU A 22 22.98 13.51 -19.72
N ASP A 23 24.27 13.37 -19.44
CA ASP A 23 24.92 12.08 -19.22
C ASP A 23 24.67 11.54 -17.81
N VAL A 24 24.33 12.41 -16.86
CA VAL A 24 23.90 12.04 -15.51
C VAL A 24 22.62 11.20 -15.55
N SER A 25 21.67 11.54 -16.42
CA SER A 25 20.39 10.83 -16.54
C SER A 25 20.53 9.40 -17.08
N LYS A 26 21.56 9.14 -17.90
CA LYS A 26 21.80 7.82 -18.52
C LYS A 26 22.54 6.85 -17.60
N LYS A 27 23.17 7.35 -16.54
CA LYS A 27 23.96 6.56 -15.59
C LYS A 27 23.18 6.41 -14.28
N ASP A 28 23.43 5.33 -13.54
CA ASP A 28 22.83 5.16 -12.22
C ASP A 28 23.29 6.29 -11.27
N VAL A 29 22.33 7.12 -10.86
CA VAL A 29 22.51 8.33 -10.04
C VAL A 29 23.07 7.98 -8.66
N TRP A 30 22.79 6.77 -8.16
CA TRP A 30 23.27 6.29 -6.86
C TRP A 30 24.77 6.00 -6.85
N SER A 31 25.36 5.67 -8.00
CA SER A 31 26.79 5.43 -8.15
C SER A 31 27.65 6.71 -8.05
N ILE A 32 27.03 7.88 -8.03
CA ILE A 32 27.71 9.18 -8.08
C ILE A 32 27.91 9.72 -6.65
N ASP A 33 29.17 9.80 -6.24
CA ASP A 33 29.63 10.46 -5.01
C ASP A 33 29.94 11.94 -5.29
N VAL A 34 28.91 12.78 -5.20
CA VAL A 34 28.99 14.22 -5.50
C VAL A 34 29.98 14.94 -4.58
N VAL A 35 30.08 14.53 -3.31
CA VAL A 35 30.96 15.16 -2.32
C VAL A 35 32.42 14.98 -2.73
N ARG A 36 32.82 13.73 -3.01
CA ARG A 36 34.19 13.41 -3.45
C ARG A 36 34.55 14.12 -4.75
N ILE A 37 33.61 14.22 -5.69
CA ILE A 37 33.86 14.87 -6.98
C ILE A 37 34.02 16.39 -6.80
N LEU A 38 33.22 17.01 -5.93
CA LEU A 38 33.37 18.43 -5.59
C LEU A 38 34.69 18.71 -4.86
N GLU A 39 35.13 17.84 -3.97
CA GLU A 39 36.45 17.97 -3.31
C GLU A 39 37.60 17.93 -4.32
N ILE A 40 37.54 17.02 -5.29
CA ILE A 40 38.51 16.95 -6.39
C ILE A 40 38.46 18.23 -7.23
N LEU A 41 37.26 18.73 -7.54
CA LEU A 41 37.08 19.97 -8.29
C LEU A 41 37.68 21.18 -7.55
N ILE A 42 37.43 21.30 -6.23
CA ILE A 42 38.01 22.36 -5.39
C ILE A 42 39.54 22.26 -5.40
N LYS A 43 40.10 21.05 -5.33
CA LYS A 43 41.55 20.83 -5.39
C LYS A 43 42.12 21.29 -6.74
N ILE A 44 41.48 20.97 -7.86
CA ILE A 44 41.89 21.41 -9.21
C ILE A 44 41.81 22.94 -9.34
N LEU A 45 40.73 23.54 -8.85
CA LEU A 45 40.52 25.00 -8.87
C LEU A 45 41.48 25.74 -7.92
N SER A 46 41.97 25.10 -6.86
CA SER A 46 42.97 25.68 -5.95
C SER A 46 44.39 25.61 -6.51
N GLN A 47 44.68 24.64 -7.38
CA GLN A 47 45.95 24.49 -8.08
C GLN A 47 46.06 25.39 -9.30
N THR A 48 44.91 25.80 -9.86
CA THR A 48 44.83 26.73 -10.97
C THR A 48 44.72 28.15 -10.39
N ASP A 49 45.67 29.04 -10.69
CA ASP A 49 45.73 30.42 -10.15
C ASP A 49 44.49 31.28 -10.53
N LYS A 50 43.58 30.73 -11.35
CA LYS A 50 42.32 31.35 -11.74
C LYS A 50 41.13 30.55 -11.19
N LYS A 51 40.40 31.17 -10.27
CA LYS A 51 39.10 30.69 -9.79
C LYS A 51 38.01 31.07 -10.79
N ASP A 52 37.79 30.22 -11.80
CA ASP A 52 36.68 30.40 -12.74
C ASP A 52 35.34 30.15 -12.03
N LEU A 53 34.67 31.22 -11.58
CA LEU A 53 33.35 31.15 -10.92
C LEU A 53 32.29 30.48 -11.80
N ARG A 54 32.44 30.55 -13.13
CA ARG A 54 31.57 29.89 -14.10
C ARG A 54 31.59 28.36 -13.93
N VAL A 55 32.78 27.78 -13.72
CA VAL A 55 32.95 26.34 -13.51
C VAL A 55 32.27 25.92 -12.20
N ALA A 56 32.41 26.72 -11.15
CA ALA A 56 31.72 26.48 -9.89
C ALA A 56 30.19 26.58 -10.03
N GLY A 57 29.68 27.53 -10.82
CA GLY A 57 28.24 27.67 -11.09
C GLY A 57 27.65 26.46 -11.83
N ILE A 58 28.36 25.95 -12.85
CA ILE A 58 27.92 24.76 -13.59
C ILE A 58 27.96 23.53 -12.67
N ALA A 59 29.03 23.37 -11.89
CA ALA A 59 29.16 22.27 -10.93
C ALA A 59 28.11 22.32 -9.81
N ALA A 60 27.71 23.52 -9.36
CA ALA A 60 26.64 23.70 -8.38
C ALA A 60 25.28 23.29 -8.96
N LEU A 61 24.99 23.73 -10.20
CA LEU A 61 23.77 23.36 -10.91
C LEU A 61 23.68 21.85 -11.13
N SER A 62 24.76 21.23 -11.64
CA SER A 62 24.79 19.79 -11.86
C SER A 62 24.63 19.02 -10.54
N SER A 63 25.23 19.51 -9.45
CA SER A 63 25.08 18.91 -8.12
C SER A 63 23.63 18.98 -7.63
N ALA A 64 22.98 20.14 -7.76
CA ALA A 64 21.57 20.29 -7.42
C ALA A 64 20.68 19.36 -8.25
N MET A 65 20.97 19.20 -9.54
CA MET A 65 20.26 18.29 -10.43
C MET A 65 20.44 16.82 -10.04
N ILE A 66 21.66 16.40 -9.68
CA ILE A 66 21.94 15.05 -9.17
C ILE A 66 21.17 14.80 -7.87
N HIS A 67 21.15 15.75 -6.94
CA HIS A 67 20.39 15.62 -5.69
C HIS A 67 18.88 15.53 -5.94
N ARG A 68 18.33 16.35 -6.85
CA ARG A 68 16.92 16.24 -7.27
C ARG A 68 16.61 14.85 -7.79
N MET A 69 17.44 14.30 -8.67
CA MET A 69 17.26 12.95 -9.22
C MET A 69 17.32 11.86 -8.14
N LYS A 70 18.22 11.99 -7.14
CA LYS A 70 18.25 11.07 -6.00
C LYS A 70 16.93 11.08 -5.24
N VAL A 71 16.43 12.28 -4.91
CA VAL A 71 15.14 12.44 -4.21
C VAL A 71 13.99 11.85 -5.03
N GLU A 72 13.92 12.17 -6.33
CA GLU A 72 12.91 11.61 -7.24
C GLU A 72 12.95 10.08 -7.30
N SER A 73 14.14 9.48 -7.29
CA SER A 73 14.29 8.03 -7.27
C SER A 73 13.77 7.38 -5.98
N ILE A 74 13.94 8.05 -4.82
CA ILE A 74 13.37 7.60 -3.54
C ILE A 74 11.84 7.59 -3.63
N PHE A 75 11.25 8.68 -4.14
CA PHE A 75 9.80 8.77 -4.32
C PHE A 75 9.27 7.75 -5.33
N ALA A 76 10.00 7.50 -6.42
CA ALA A 76 9.65 6.47 -7.39
C ALA A 76 9.66 5.07 -6.79
N LEU A 77 10.67 4.75 -5.95
CA LEU A 77 10.73 3.50 -5.21
C LEU A 77 9.57 3.37 -4.21
N GLN A 78 9.26 4.43 -3.47
CA GLN A 78 8.11 4.46 -2.56
C GLN A 78 6.79 4.21 -3.30
N LYS A 79 6.57 4.89 -4.42
CA LYS A 79 5.38 4.71 -5.25
C LYS A 79 5.28 3.28 -5.78
N ALA A 80 6.36 2.72 -6.31
CA ALA A 80 6.39 1.33 -6.78
C ALA A 80 6.13 0.32 -5.66
N ALA A 81 6.62 0.58 -4.44
CA ALA A 81 6.33 -0.24 -3.26
C ALA A 81 4.86 -0.13 -2.82
N MET A 82 4.27 1.05 -2.88
CA MET A 82 2.85 1.28 -2.58
C MET A 82 1.91 0.64 -3.61
N GLU A 83 2.27 0.66 -4.89
CA GLU A 83 1.51 0.00 -5.97
C GLU A 83 1.52 -1.53 -5.87
N LYS A 84 2.63 -2.11 -5.38
CA LYS A 84 2.76 -3.56 -5.17
C LYS A 84 2.16 -4.04 -3.85
N LYS A 85 1.74 -3.13 -2.95
CA LYS A 85 1.11 -3.51 -1.68
C LYS A 85 -0.30 -4.04 -1.98
N PRO A 86 -0.64 -5.28 -1.57
CA PRO A 86 -1.98 -5.83 -1.80
C PRO A 86 -3.03 -4.94 -1.14
N LEU A 87 -4.14 -4.70 -1.86
CA LEU A 87 -5.25 -3.81 -1.44
C LEU A 87 -5.85 -4.18 -0.07
N THR A 88 -5.63 -5.41 0.38
CA THR A 88 -6.09 -5.96 1.68
C THR A 88 -5.35 -5.43 2.90
N GLN A 89 -4.24 -4.68 2.74
CA GLN A 89 -3.48 -4.11 3.86
C GLN A 89 -3.37 -2.57 3.78
N ARG A 90 -4.47 -1.94 3.35
CA ARG A 90 -4.73 -0.54 3.69
C ARG A 90 -5.55 -0.57 4.98
N GLU A 91 -4.87 -0.50 6.12
CA GLU A 91 -5.56 -0.04 7.33
C GLU A 91 -6.16 1.32 6.98
N ASN A 92 -7.45 1.49 7.27
CA ASN A 92 -8.11 2.80 7.21
C ASN A 92 -7.44 3.67 8.28
N VAL A 93 -6.29 4.24 7.94
CA VAL A 93 -5.72 5.31 8.72
C VAL A 93 -6.62 6.49 8.48
N ASP A 94 -7.32 6.91 9.53
CA ASP A 94 -8.08 8.15 9.55
C ASP A 94 -7.07 9.29 9.43
N ILE A 95 -6.75 9.67 8.19
CA ILE A 95 -5.88 10.80 7.93
C ILE A 95 -6.77 12.03 8.07
N GLU A 96 -6.61 12.76 9.17
CA GLU A 96 -7.15 14.11 9.27
C GLU A 96 -6.62 14.93 8.09
N VAL A 97 -7.54 15.34 7.22
CA VAL A 97 -7.21 16.21 6.08
C VAL A 97 -6.75 17.54 6.65
N ILE A 98 -5.43 17.75 6.67
CA ILE A 98 -4.84 19.03 7.04
C ILE A 98 -5.24 20.04 5.97
N ASP A 99 -6.07 21.01 6.35
CA ASP A 99 -6.51 22.09 5.48
C ASP A 99 -5.30 23.02 5.26
N MET A 100 -4.64 22.88 4.11
CA MET A 100 -3.49 23.73 3.81
C MET A 100 -3.99 25.16 3.52
N PRO A 101 -3.39 26.20 4.15
CA PRO A 101 -3.80 27.57 3.90
C PRO A 101 -3.45 27.95 2.46
N TYR A 102 -4.43 27.84 1.56
CA TYR A 102 -4.29 28.21 0.16
C TYR A 102 -4.87 29.61 -0.07
N ARG A 103 -4.04 30.52 -0.60
CA ARG A 103 -4.49 31.84 -1.05
C ARG A 103 -5.01 31.71 -2.47
N HIS A 104 -6.31 31.92 -2.66
CA HIS A 104 -6.87 32.04 -4.01
C HIS A 104 -6.41 33.36 -4.64
N GLU A 105 -5.59 33.29 -5.68
CA GLU A 105 -5.26 34.44 -6.52
C GLU A 105 -6.20 34.42 -7.74
N SER A 106 -6.92 35.52 -7.99
CA SER A 106 -7.83 35.63 -9.12
C SER A 106 -7.05 35.64 -10.43
N THR A 107 -7.26 34.61 -11.26
CA THR A 107 -6.56 34.43 -12.54
C THR A 107 -7.14 35.29 -13.69
N TYR A 108 -8.18 36.10 -13.43
CA TYR A 108 -8.88 36.93 -14.44
C TYR A 108 -9.26 38.32 -13.86
N PRO A 109 -9.31 39.40 -14.68
CA PRO A 109 -9.79 40.72 -14.24
C PRO A 109 -11.25 40.68 -13.76
N VAL A 110 -11.46 40.99 -12.48
CA VAL A 110 -12.77 40.96 -11.81
C VAL A 110 -13.47 42.31 -11.94
N THR A 111 -14.79 42.31 -12.12
CA THR A 111 -15.60 43.55 -12.15
C THR A 111 -16.07 43.97 -10.76
N LEU A 112 -16.46 45.24 -10.57
CA LEU A 112 -16.89 45.75 -9.25
C LEU A 112 -18.12 45.00 -8.72
N ASP A 113 -19.10 44.74 -9.57
CA ASP A 113 -20.34 44.06 -9.19
C ASP A 113 -20.07 42.61 -8.76
N GLU A 114 -19.14 41.94 -9.44
CA GLU A 114 -18.69 40.60 -9.10
C GLU A 114 -17.97 40.60 -7.75
N LEU A 115 -17.12 41.59 -7.47
CA LEU A 115 -16.46 41.75 -6.17
C LEU A 115 -17.48 41.97 -5.04
N LEU A 116 -18.49 42.80 -5.28
CA LEU A 116 -19.57 43.05 -4.33
C LEU A 116 -20.39 41.78 -4.06
N SER A 117 -20.67 40.98 -5.10
CA SER A 117 -21.38 39.71 -4.95
C SER A 117 -20.58 38.68 -4.13
N VAL A 118 -19.26 38.61 -4.32
CA VAL A 118 -18.38 37.72 -3.57
C VAL A 118 -18.29 38.16 -2.10
N LEU A 119 -18.21 39.46 -1.86
CA LEU A 119 -18.22 40.03 -0.51
C LEU A 119 -19.54 39.75 0.21
N GLU A 120 -20.67 39.94 -0.46
CA GLU A 120 -22.00 39.67 0.10
C GLU A 120 -22.15 38.18 0.47
N ASN A 121 -21.71 37.28 -0.41
CA ASN A 121 -21.70 35.84 -0.15
C ASN A 121 -20.77 35.48 1.02
N LEU A 122 -19.57 36.07 1.09
CA LEU A 122 -18.64 35.87 2.21
C LEU A 122 -19.24 36.32 3.53
N ILE A 123 -19.82 37.53 3.58
CA ILE A 123 -20.49 38.05 4.77
C ILE A 123 -21.66 37.13 5.17
N GLY A 124 -22.43 36.64 4.20
CA GLY A 124 -23.50 35.66 4.43
C GLY A 124 -23.00 34.35 5.03
N THR A 125 -21.87 33.82 4.53
CA THR A 125 -21.27 32.58 5.06
C THR A 125 -20.61 32.75 6.44
N ILE A 126 -20.05 33.93 6.75
CA ILE A 126 -19.47 34.23 8.06
C ILE A 126 -20.56 34.49 9.10
N ALA A 127 -21.64 35.19 8.72
CA ALA A 127 -22.75 35.52 9.60
C ALA A 127 -23.61 34.30 9.94
N ASN A 128 -23.67 33.31 9.05
CA ASN A 128 -24.35 32.04 9.30
C ASN A 128 -23.49 30.88 8.79
N PRO A 129 -22.46 30.45 9.57
CA PRO A 129 -21.62 29.32 9.23
C PRO A 129 -22.46 28.05 9.40
N ARG A 130 -23.37 27.79 8.46
CA ARG A 130 -23.93 26.46 8.30
C ARG A 130 -22.74 25.57 8.05
N SER A 131 -22.58 24.55 8.89
CA SER A 131 -21.61 23.48 8.75
C SER A 131 -21.80 22.80 7.39
N SER A 132 -21.27 23.41 6.33
CA SER A 132 -21.09 22.78 5.03
C SER A 132 -19.90 21.82 5.04
N ARG A 133 -19.48 21.39 6.23
CA ARG A 133 -19.04 20.01 6.37
C ARG A 133 -20.29 19.19 6.53
N ARG A 134 -20.85 18.74 5.39
CA ARG A 134 -21.31 17.36 5.35
C ARG A 134 -20.06 16.55 5.65
N GLN A 135 -19.76 16.34 6.93
CA GLN A 135 -19.06 15.14 7.32
C GLN A 135 -19.87 14.04 6.65
N LEU A 136 -19.25 13.36 5.69
CA LEU A 136 -19.74 12.07 5.28
C LEU A 136 -19.68 11.26 6.57
N GLU A 137 -20.79 11.25 7.31
CA GLU A 137 -21.01 10.31 8.40
C GLU A 137 -21.09 8.96 7.71
N PHE A 138 -19.91 8.38 7.48
CA PHE A 138 -19.82 6.96 7.32
C PHE A 138 -20.30 6.42 8.66
N GLU A 139 -21.50 5.82 8.68
CA GLU A 139 -21.86 4.99 9.81
C GLU A 139 -20.70 4.01 9.99
N PRO A 140 -20.06 3.97 11.18
CA PRO A 140 -19.06 2.96 11.43
C PRO A 140 -19.75 1.63 11.17
N VAL A 141 -19.25 0.85 10.22
CA VAL A 141 -19.72 -0.52 10.00
C VAL A 141 -19.51 -1.20 11.35
N GLN A 142 -20.59 -1.33 12.13
CA GLN A 142 -20.52 -2.02 13.40
C GLN A 142 -20.01 -3.41 13.06
N ALA A 143 -18.84 -3.75 13.59
CA ALA A 143 -18.26 -5.05 13.35
C ALA A 143 -19.35 -6.07 13.71
N PRO A 144 -19.77 -6.94 12.78
CA PRO A 144 -20.82 -7.90 13.05
C PRO A 144 -20.48 -8.64 14.33
N ASN A 145 -21.43 -8.71 15.27
CA ASN A 145 -21.21 -9.41 16.53
C ASN A 145 -21.03 -10.89 16.23
N PHE A 146 -19.79 -11.36 16.22
CA PHE A 146 -19.45 -12.74 15.83
C PHE A 146 -20.18 -13.77 16.70
N ASP A 147 -20.51 -13.45 17.94
CA ASP A 147 -21.25 -14.32 18.84
C ASP A 147 -22.62 -14.72 18.26
N ASP A 148 -23.32 -13.78 17.61
CA ASP A 148 -24.62 -14.05 16.99
C ASP A 148 -24.48 -15.01 15.79
N TYR A 149 -23.38 -14.91 15.05
CA TYR A 149 -23.07 -15.79 13.93
C TYR A 149 -22.66 -17.19 14.41
N PHE A 150 -21.88 -17.29 15.48
CA PHE A 150 -21.50 -18.58 16.07
C PHE A 150 -22.72 -19.36 16.56
N ILE A 151 -23.64 -18.70 17.27
CA ILE A 151 -24.88 -19.35 17.76
C ILE A 151 -25.73 -19.85 16.58
N SER A 152 -25.85 -19.04 15.52
CA SER A 152 -26.60 -19.46 14.32
C SER A 152 -25.95 -20.66 13.61
N LEU A 153 -24.62 -20.68 13.51
CA LEU A 153 -23.87 -21.74 12.87
C LEU A 153 -23.93 -23.05 13.67
N GLU A 154 -23.78 -23.00 14.99
CA GLU A 154 -23.87 -24.17 15.87
C GLU A 154 -25.27 -24.81 15.82
N LYS A 155 -26.33 -23.99 15.79
CA LYS A 155 -27.71 -24.47 15.62
C LYS A 155 -27.92 -25.14 14.27
N ILE A 156 -27.35 -24.59 13.20
CA ILE A 156 -27.44 -25.16 11.86
C ILE A 156 -26.69 -26.50 11.84
N ILE A 157 -25.45 -26.54 12.35
CA ILE A 157 -24.62 -27.75 12.40
C ILE A 157 -25.33 -28.86 13.17
N GLY A 158 -25.88 -28.58 14.35
CA GLY A 158 -26.59 -29.56 15.16
C GLY A 158 -27.73 -30.29 14.44
N GLN A 159 -28.40 -29.65 13.48
CA GLN A 159 -29.43 -30.32 12.66
C GLN A 159 -28.82 -31.37 11.73
N TYR A 160 -27.69 -31.07 11.10
CA TYR A 160 -27.01 -32.02 10.21
C TYR A 160 -26.32 -33.13 11.00
N GLU A 161 -25.82 -32.85 12.19
CA GLU A 161 -25.31 -33.87 13.11
C GLU A 161 -26.36 -34.94 13.43
N GLU A 162 -27.60 -34.53 13.75
CA GLU A 162 -28.71 -35.46 13.98
C GLU A 162 -29.07 -36.26 12.73
N LEU A 163 -29.09 -35.61 11.56
CA LEU A 163 -29.34 -36.29 10.28
C LEU A 163 -28.30 -37.38 9.99
N ILE A 164 -27.01 -37.08 10.21
CA ILE A 164 -25.90 -38.01 10.01
C ILE A 164 -26.02 -39.19 10.98
N ILE A 165 -26.26 -38.93 12.26
CA ILE A 165 -26.42 -39.97 13.28
C ILE A 165 -27.60 -40.87 12.94
N ASN A 166 -28.72 -40.31 12.48
CA ASN A 166 -29.89 -41.09 12.11
C ASN A 166 -29.62 -42.00 10.90
N LYS A 167 -28.88 -41.52 9.88
CA LYS A 167 -28.49 -42.34 8.72
C LYS A 167 -27.47 -43.44 9.08
N ILE A 168 -26.55 -43.19 10.01
CA ILE A 168 -25.50 -44.16 10.38
C ILE A 168 -25.98 -45.16 11.45
N ARG A 169 -26.93 -44.78 12.33
CA ARG A 169 -27.46 -45.66 13.40
C ARG A 169 -27.99 -47.00 12.90
N THR A 170 -28.56 -47.04 11.71
CA THR A 170 -29.11 -48.26 11.10
C THR A 170 -28.05 -49.26 10.65
N THR A 171 -26.86 -48.80 10.28
CA THR A 171 -25.84 -49.60 9.59
C THR A 171 -24.55 -49.73 10.41
N GLY A 172 -24.32 -48.84 11.40
CA GLY A 172 -23.11 -48.76 12.22
C GLY A 172 -21.93 -48.05 11.55
N PHE A 173 -21.94 -48.00 10.21
CA PHE A 173 -20.97 -47.30 9.37
C PHE A 173 -21.66 -46.75 8.11
N GLY A 174 -21.16 -45.65 7.55
CA GLY A 174 -21.72 -45.03 6.34
C GLY A 174 -20.62 -44.34 5.52
N SER A 175 -20.71 -44.46 4.20
CA SER A 175 -19.88 -43.66 3.28
C SER A 175 -20.46 -42.25 3.18
N PHE A 176 -19.59 -41.24 3.19
CA PHE A 176 -19.98 -39.83 3.09
C PHE A 176 -20.74 -39.54 1.80
N ASN A 177 -20.26 -40.06 0.67
CA ASN A 177 -20.94 -39.92 -0.62
C ASN A 177 -22.38 -40.46 -0.59
N ASN A 178 -22.63 -41.57 0.11
CA ASN A 178 -23.98 -42.13 0.25
C ASN A 178 -24.86 -41.33 1.21
N ILE A 179 -24.29 -40.67 2.22
CA ILE A 179 -25.02 -39.79 3.13
C ILE A 179 -25.51 -38.54 2.38
N VAL A 180 -24.68 -38.07 1.45
CA VAL A 180 -24.79 -36.76 0.79
C VAL A 180 -25.44 -36.80 -0.59
N SER A 181 -25.59 -37.98 -1.21
CA SER A 181 -26.11 -38.15 -2.59
C SER A 181 -27.49 -37.52 -2.87
N GLU A 182 -28.26 -37.18 -1.85
CA GLU A 182 -29.61 -36.60 -1.95
C GLU A 182 -29.66 -35.09 -1.63
N LEU A 183 -28.52 -34.46 -1.32
CA LEU A 183 -28.45 -33.09 -0.78
C LEU A 183 -27.86 -32.09 -1.78
N GLU A 184 -28.26 -30.82 -1.65
CA GLU A 184 -27.67 -29.72 -2.41
C GLU A 184 -26.23 -29.42 -1.98
N LEU A 185 -25.45 -28.77 -2.86
CA LEU A 185 -24.04 -28.44 -2.65
C LEU A 185 -23.76 -27.71 -1.33
N ILE A 186 -24.67 -26.84 -0.88
CA ILE A 186 -24.52 -26.12 0.38
C ILE A 186 -24.74 -27.06 1.57
N ASP A 187 -25.70 -27.96 1.46
CA ASP A 187 -25.99 -28.97 2.49
C ASP A 187 -24.90 -30.04 2.57
N VAL A 188 -24.28 -30.38 1.44
CA VAL A 188 -23.07 -31.22 1.37
C VAL A 188 -21.95 -30.63 2.25
N ILE A 189 -21.69 -29.33 2.09
CA ILE A 189 -20.65 -28.63 2.85
C ILE A 189 -21.02 -28.58 4.34
N ARG A 190 -22.29 -28.35 4.67
CA ARG A 190 -22.77 -28.36 6.07
C ARG A 190 -22.65 -29.74 6.70
N CYS A 191 -22.99 -30.81 5.98
CA CYS A 191 -22.77 -32.19 6.40
C CYS A 191 -21.29 -32.48 6.64
N PHE A 192 -20.41 -32.00 5.76
CA PHE A 192 -18.97 -32.16 5.93
C PHE A 192 -18.48 -31.52 7.24
N PHE A 193 -18.89 -30.27 7.51
CA PHE A 193 -18.55 -29.62 8.78
C PHE A 193 -19.12 -30.38 9.98
N ALA A 194 -20.39 -30.80 9.94
CA ALA A 194 -21.02 -31.56 11.01
C ALA A 194 -20.27 -32.86 11.34
N ILE A 195 -19.73 -33.56 10.34
CA ILE A 195 -18.93 -34.78 10.56
C ILE A 195 -17.62 -34.48 11.27
N LEU A 196 -16.95 -33.38 10.91
CA LEU A 196 -15.73 -32.93 11.59
C LEU A 196 -16.00 -32.56 13.05
N PHE A 197 -17.14 -31.93 13.34
CA PHE A 197 -17.57 -31.64 14.71
C PHE A 197 -17.88 -32.92 15.49
N LEU A 198 -18.58 -33.89 14.89
CA LEU A 198 -18.82 -35.20 15.52
C LEU A 198 -17.53 -35.96 15.84
N ALA A 199 -16.55 -35.89 14.94
CA ALA A 199 -15.26 -36.52 15.14
C ALA A 199 -14.44 -35.82 16.24
N ARG A 200 -14.49 -34.49 16.30
CA ARG A 200 -13.91 -33.70 17.41
C ARG A 200 -14.51 -34.11 18.75
N ASP A 201 -15.82 -34.33 18.81
CA ASP A 201 -16.54 -34.74 20.02
C ASP A 201 -16.43 -36.24 20.31
N MET A 202 -15.61 -36.98 19.55
CA MET A 202 -15.37 -38.43 19.66
C MET A 202 -16.64 -39.28 19.58
N ARG A 203 -17.67 -38.80 18.89
CA ARG A 203 -18.92 -39.57 18.66
C ARG A 203 -18.79 -40.51 17.47
N VAL A 204 -17.88 -40.20 16.55
CA VAL A 204 -17.72 -40.84 15.25
C VAL A 204 -16.25 -40.88 14.89
N ASP A 205 -15.81 -41.96 14.27
CA ASP A 205 -14.48 -42.13 13.71
C ASP A 205 -14.51 -41.96 12.19
N LEU A 206 -13.44 -41.39 11.65
CA LEU A 206 -13.32 -41.04 10.24
C LEU A 206 -12.13 -41.76 9.62
N GLU A 207 -12.42 -42.60 8.63
CA GLU A 207 -11.40 -43.27 7.83
C GLU A 207 -11.51 -42.82 6.38
N GLN A 208 -10.45 -42.24 5.84
CA GLN A 208 -10.40 -41.89 4.42
C GLN A 208 -9.94 -43.12 3.62
N THR A 209 -10.81 -43.59 2.73
CA THR A 209 -10.50 -44.70 1.80
C THR A 209 -10.60 -44.19 0.38
N GLU A 210 -9.46 -44.14 -0.32
CA GLU A 210 -9.34 -43.56 -1.66
C GLU A 210 -9.89 -42.10 -1.70
N ASP A 211 -10.96 -41.87 -2.47
CA ASP A 211 -11.61 -40.58 -2.65
C ASP A 211 -12.90 -40.43 -1.82
N ASP A 212 -13.19 -41.35 -0.89
CA ASP A 212 -14.38 -41.32 -0.02
C ASP A 212 -14.03 -41.34 1.47
N ILE A 213 -14.95 -40.82 2.28
CA ILE A 213 -14.81 -40.75 3.74
C ILE A 213 -15.78 -41.75 4.35
N ILE A 214 -15.26 -42.75 5.04
CA ILE A 214 -16.04 -43.72 5.81
C ILE A 214 -16.21 -43.18 7.22
N VAL A 215 -17.47 -43.17 7.66
CA VAL A 215 -17.91 -42.59 8.92
C VAL A 215 -18.43 -43.73 9.78
N SER A 216 -17.78 -44.03 10.90
CA SER A 216 -18.17 -45.14 11.80
C SER A 216 -18.52 -44.63 13.20
N LEU A 217 -19.55 -45.20 13.83
CA LEU A 217 -19.93 -44.80 15.19
C LEU A 217 -18.93 -45.37 16.20
N ILE A 218 -18.34 -44.49 17.02
CA ILE A 218 -17.50 -44.89 18.14
C ILE A 218 -18.42 -45.42 19.24
N LYS A 219 -18.06 -46.58 19.80
CA LYS A 219 -18.86 -47.32 20.79
C LYS A 219 -18.46 -46.95 22.21
#